data_AF-A0A2N1Q7F3-F1
#
_entry.id   AF-A0A2N1Q7F3-F1
#
_cell.length_a   1.000
_cell.length_b   1.000
_cell.length_c   1.000
_cell.angle_alpha   90.00
_cell.angle_beta   90.00
_cell.angle_gamma   90.00
#
_symmetry.space_group_name_H-M   'P 1'
#
loop_
_entity.id
_entity.type
_entity.pdbx_description
1 polymer ?
#
loop_
_entity_poly.entity_id
_entity_poly.type
_entity_poly.pdbx_seq_one_letter_code
_entity_poly.pdbx_strand_id
1 'polypeptide(L)'
;MTKYEVLNQLNKNELSSKKAYRLLFNSPKERKVRKAGFVKVRIRVPESKGATIFLSVLLLLPMPLFLVKLFIPKKIKYGTNNISDQFQMTFGEVLELISLHGIKIDIQTNENVRVFIKTI
;
A
#
# COMPACT_ATOMS: atom_id res chain seq x y z
N MET A 1 -6.39 28.98 18.43
CA MET A 1 -7.47 29.03 19.42
C MET A 1 -7.52 27.72 20.16
N THR A 2 -7.47 27.78 21.48
CA THR A 2 -7.71 26.61 22.33
C THR A 2 -9.21 26.29 22.34
N LYS A 3 -9.58 25.03 22.62
CA LYS A 3 -11.01 24.65 22.71
C LYS A 3 -11.76 25.50 23.74
N TYR A 4 -11.08 25.87 24.82
CA TYR A 4 -11.61 26.71 25.89
C TYR A 4 -11.96 28.13 25.41
N GLU A 5 -11.12 28.76 24.59
CA GLU A 5 -11.40 30.08 24.01
C GLU A 5 -12.64 30.08 23.13
N VAL A 6 -12.82 29.05 22.29
CA VAL A 6 -13.99 28.93 21.40
C VAL A 6 -15.27 28.74 22.21
N LEU A 7 -15.23 27.99 23.31
CA LEU A 7 -16.37 27.81 24.22
C LEU A 7 -16.72 29.10 24.96
N ASN A 8 -15.72 29.87 25.39
CA ASN A 8 -15.95 31.17 26.03
C ASN A 8 -16.60 32.18 25.07
N GLN A 9 -16.17 32.21 23.80
CA GLN A 9 -16.77 33.07 22.78
C GLN A 9 -18.19 32.65 22.40
N LEU A 10 -18.48 31.34 22.42
CA LEU A 10 -19.84 30.82 22.25
C LEU A 10 -20.74 31.24 23.42
N ASN A 11 -20.25 31.11 24.66
CA ASN A 11 -20.98 31.49 25.87
C ASN A 11 -21.30 33.00 25.92
N LYS A 12 -20.38 33.83 25.42
CA LYS A 12 -20.57 35.29 25.30
C LYS A 12 -21.45 35.72 24.12
N ASN A 13 -22.02 34.78 23.34
CA ASN A 13 -22.76 35.05 22.10
C ASN A 13 -21.96 35.83 21.03
N GLU A 14 -20.63 35.88 21.14
CA GLU A 14 -19.74 36.52 20.16
C GLU A 14 -19.53 35.65 18.91
N LEU A 15 -19.91 34.38 19.00
CA LEU A 15 -19.71 33.39 17.95
C LEU A 15 -20.94 32.49 17.79
N SER A 16 -21.40 32.28 16.55
CA SER A 16 -22.55 31.41 16.31
C SER A 16 -22.21 29.93 16.54
N SER A 17 -23.18 29.15 17.01
CA SER A 17 -23.01 27.72 17.30
C SER A 17 -22.44 26.93 16.11
N LYS A 18 -22.85 27.28 14.89
CA LYS A 18 -22.34 26.67 13.64
C LYS A 18 -20.85 26.95 13.41
N LYS A 19 -20.39 28.16 13.73
CA LYS A 19 -18.99 28.57 13.58
C LYS A 19 -18.13 27.96 14.68
N ALA A 20 -18.64 27.89 15.91
CA ALA A 20 -17.97 27.27 17.05
C ALA A 20 -17.75 25.77 16.81
N TYR A 21 -18.79 25.08 16.32
CA TYR A 21 -18.70 23.66 15.97
C TYR A 21 -17.59 23.39 14.95
N ARG A 22 -17.51 24.19 13.87
CA ARG A 22 -16.44 24.04 12.88
C ARG A 22 -15.05 24.26 13.47
N LEU A 23 -14.87 25.23 14.37
CA LEU A 23 -13.57 25.50 15.00
C LEU A 23 -13.15 24.42 15.99
N LEU A 24 -14.09 23.86 16.75
CA LEU A 24 -13.85 22.80 17.73
C LEU A 24 -13.55 21.45 17.07
N PHE A 25 -14.17 21.18 15.92
CA PHE A 25 -14.13 19.89 15.22
C PHE A 25 -13.57 19.99 13.80
N ASN A 26 -12.65 20.92 13.54
CA ASN A 26 -11.94 21.00 12.27
C ASN A 26 -10.88 19.88 12.18
N SER A 27 -11.33 18.63 12.07
CA SER A 27 -10.42 17.52 11.82
C SER A 27 -9.76 17.76 10.46
N PRO A 28 -8.42 17.69 10.36
CA PRO A 28 -7.75 17.81 9.08
C PRO A 28 -8.32 16.75 8.14
N LYS A 29 -8.65 17.14 6.90
CA LYS A 29 -9.09 16.19 5.89
C LYS A 29 -7.95 15.22 5.62
N GLU A 30 -8.08 13.99 6.11
CA GLU A 30 -7.13 12.93 5.80
C GLU A 30 -7.13 12.69 4.30
N ARG A 31 -5.94 12.80 3.68
CA ARG A 31 -5.78 12.53 2.26
C ARG A 31 -5.91 11.02 2.05
N LYS A 32 -6.98 10.61 1.36
CA LYS A 32 -7.12 9.20 0.95
C LYS A 32 -5.90 8.77 0.13
N VAL A 33 -5.35 7.62 0.47
CA VAL A 33 -4.23 7.02 -0.26
C VAL A 33 -4.67 6.72 -1.68
N ARG A 34 -3.84 7.06 -2.68
CA ARG A 34 -4.13 6.74 -4.08
C ARG A 34 -3.95 5.24 -4.30
N LYS A 35 -4.87 4.63 -5.04
CA LYS A 35 -4.74 3.23 -5.45
C LYS A 35 -3.78 3.13 -6.64
N ALA A 36 -2.97 2.08 -6.66
CA ALA A 36 -2.13 1.75 -7.80
C ALA A 36 -2.99 1.18 -8.94
N GLY A 37 -2.62 1.50 -10.18
CA GLY A 37 -3.24 0.92 -11.37
C GLY A 37 -2.45 -0.30 -11.86
N PHE A 38 -1.13 -0.25 -11.71
CA PHE A 38 -0.22 -1.24 -12.26
C PHE A 38 0.84 -1.66 -11.24
N VAL A 39 1.39 -2.85 -11.45
CA VAL A 39 2.53 -3.37 -10.69
C VAL A 39 3.60 -3.82 -11.66
N LYS A 40 4.82 -3.34 -11.44
CA LYS A 40 6.02 -3.80 -12.11
C LYS A 40 6.76 -4.75 -11.19
N VAL A 41 7.04 -5.95 -11.66
CA VAL A 41 7.82 -6.96 -10.93
C VAL A 41 9.15 -7.15 -11.64
N ARG A 42 10.23 -7.33 -10.89
CA ARG A 42 11.54 -7.74 -11.41
C ARG A 42 12.12 -8.81 -10.52
N ILE A 43 12.47 -9.95 -11.10
CA ILE A 43 13.03 -11.08 -10.38
C ILE A 43 14.48 -11.26 -10.83
N ARG A 44 15.39 -11.42 -9.88
CA ARG A 44 16.80 -11.71 -10.12
C ARG A 44 17.13 -13.06 -9.48
N VAL A 45 17.52 -14.01 -10.30
CA VAL A 45 17.94 -15.36 -9.90
C VAL A 45 19.46 -15.44 -10.07
N PRO A 46 20.25 -15.41 -8.99
CA PRO A 46 21.71 -15.31 -9.09
C PRO A 46 22.36 -16.55 -9.71
N GLU A 47 21.77 -17.73 -9.51
CA GLU A 47 22.31 -19.00 -10.00
C GLU A 47 22.22 -19.16 -11.52
N SER A 48 21.27 -18.47 -12.17
CA SER A 48 21.06 -18.57 -13.61
C SER A 48 20.89 -17.18 -14.25
N LYS A 49 21.94 -16.75 -14.95
CA LYS A 49 21.90 -15.53 -15.77
C LYS A 49 20.82 -15.62 -16.85
N GLY A 50 20.65 -16.80 -17.46
CA GLY A 50 19.62 -17.04 -18.48
C GLY A 50 18.21 -16.86 -17.93
N ALA A 51 17.91 -17.44 -16.76
CA ALA A 51 16.61 -17.28 -16.11
C ALA A 51 16.32 -15.81 -15.76
N THR A 52 17.33 -15.09 -15.26
CA THR A 52 17.19 -13.66 -14.97
C THR A 52 16.87 -12.84 -16.22
N ILE A 53 17.55 -13.10 -17.34
CA ILE A 53 17.29 -12.40 -18.61
C ILE A 53 15.87 -12.71 -19.11
N PHE A 54 15.50 -13.99 -19.14
CA PHE A 54 14.17 -14.41 -19.56
C PHE A 54 13.06 -13.75 -18.72
N LEU A 55 13.17 -13.80 -17.39
CA LEU A 55 12.20 -13.18 -16.48
C LEU A 55 12.18 -11.65 -16.61
N SER A 56 13.32 -11.02 -16.90
CA SER A 56 13.38 -9.57 -17.12
C SER A 56 12.66 -9.15 -18.39
N VAL A 57 12.71 -9.97 -19.44
CA VAL A 57 11.98 -9.74 -20.69
C VAL A 57 10.49 -10.01 -20.49
N LEU A 58 10.13 -11.13 -19.85
CA LEU A 58 8.73 -11.49 -19.59
C LEU A 58 8.01 -10.46 -18.71
N LEU A 59 8.71 -9.93 -17.70
CA LEU A 59 8.17 -8.97 -16.73
C LEU A 59 8.55 -7.51 -17.06
N LEU A 60 8.91 -7.23 -18.31
CA LEU A 60 9.30 -5.88 -18.74
C LEU A 60 8.16 -4.87 -18.58
N LEU A 61 6.95 -5.30 -18.95
CA LEU A 61 5.74 -4.50 -18.94
C LEU A 61 5.05 -4.53 -17.56
N PRO A 62 4.59 -3.38 -17.05
CA PRO A 62 3.85 -3.33 -15.81
C PRO A 62 2.47 -3.96 -16.01
N MET A 63 2.09 -4.89 -15.11
CA MET A 63 0.81 -5.59 -15.20
C MET A 63 -0.30 -4.79 -14.52
N PRO A 64 -1.49 -4.65 -15.15
CA PRO A 64 -2.67 -4.12 -14.49
C PRO A 64 -3.00 -4.90 -13.22
N LEU A 65 -3.20 -4.18 -12.10
CA LEU A 65 -3.46 -4.80 -10.79
C LEU A 65 -4.73 -5.65 -10.77
N PHE A 66 -5.73 -5.32 -11.58
CA PHE A 66 -6.94 -6.11 -11.65
C PHE A 66 -6.68 -7.52 -12.19
N LEU A 67 -5.78 -7.66 -13.19
CA LEU A 67 -5.40 -8.96 -13.75
C LEU A 67 -4.65 -9.78 -12.70
N VAL A 68 -3.70 -9.15 -12.01
CA VAL A 68 -2.96 -9.78 -10.90
C VAL A 68 -3.95 -10.34 -9.87
N LYS A 69 -4.92 -9.53 -9.43
CA LYS A 69 -5.94 -9.95 -8.46
C LYS A 69 -6.90 -11.03 -8.98
N LEU A 70 -7.13 -11.10 -10.28
CA LEU A 70 -8.03 -12.07 -10.91
C LEU A 70 -7.37 -13.45 -11.06
N PHE A 71 -6.10 -13.49 -11.47
CA PHE A 71 -5.39 -14.73 -11.76
C PHE A 71 -4.74 -15.38 -10.53
N ILE A 72 -4.65 -14.68 -9.40
CA ILE A 72 -4.18 -15.28 -8.15
C ILE A 72 -5.26 -16.24 -7.61
N PRO A 73 -4.94 -17.51 -7.41
CA PRO A 73 -5.90 -18.48 -6.90
C PRO A 73 -6.32 -18.14 -5.46
N LYS A 74 -7.61 -18.34 -5.16
CA LYS A 74 -8.21 -18.01 -3.85
C LYS A 74 -7.44 -18.62 -2.67
N LYS A 75 -6.90 -19.83 -2.84
CA LYS A 75 -6.12 -20.54 -1.80
C LYS A 75 -4.85 -19.77 -1.38
N ILE A 76 -4.21 -19.07 -2.31
CA ILE A 76 -3.02 -18.25 -2.03
C ILE A 76 -3.45 -16.90 -1.45
N LYS A 77 -4.54 -16.32 -1.99
CA LYS A 77 -5.08 -15.04 -1.54
C LYS A 77 -5.55 -15.03 -0.08
N TYR A 78 -6.19 -16.12 0.36
CA TYR A 78 -6.71 -16.30 1.72
C TYR A 78 -5.89 -17.30 2.55
N GLY A 79 -4.73 -17.69 2.05
CA GLY A 79 -3.81 -18.56 2.78
C GLY A 79 -3.20 -17.81 3.96
N THR A 80 -3.06 -18.50 5.09
CA THR A 80 -2.43 -17.98 6.32
C THR A 80 -0.92 -18.20 6.36
N ASN A 81 -0.34 -18.76 5.31
CA ASN A 81 1.09 -19.04 5.26
C ASN A 81 1.86 -17.73 5.05
N ASN A 82 2.89 -17.52 5.88
CA ASN A 82 3.81 -16.39 5.74
C ASN A 82 4.65 -16.54 4.47
N ILE A 83 4.92 -15.42 3.80
CA ILE A 83 5.70 -15.41 2.54
C ILE A 83 7.18 -15.71 2.79
N SER A 84 7.68 -15.40 3.99
CA SER A 84 9.07 -15.67 4.38
C SER A 84 9.20 -15.76 5.89
N ASP A 85 10.24 -16.43 6.38
CA ASP A 85 10.52 -16.49 7.83
C ASP A 85 10.93 -15.12 8.40
N GLN A 86 11.38 -14.19 7.55
CA GLN A 86 11.81 -12.84 7.94
C GLN A 86 10.66 -11.83 7.98
N PHE A 87 9.60 -12.03 7.20
CA PHE A 87 8.40 -11.20 7.19
C PHE A 87 7.19 -12.03 7.60
N GLN A 88 6.68 -11.78 8.82
CA GLN A 88 5.41 -12.30 9.32
C GLN A 88 4.21 -11.62 8.63
N MET A 89 4.24 -11.60 7.30
CA MET A 89 3.20 -11.02 6.46
C MET A 89 2.63 -12.08 5.55
N THR A 90 1.31 -12.15 5.54
CA THR A 90 0.56 -13.04 4.65
C THR A 90 0.56 -12.51 3.23
N PHE A 91 0.28 -13.39 2.27
CA PHE A 91 0.15 -12.99 0.87
C PHE A 91 -0.99 -11.99 0.65
N GLY A 92 -2.07 -12.10 1.42
CA GLY A 92 -3.19 -11.15 1.39
C GLY A 92 -2.77 -9.72 1.74
N GLU A 93 -1.96 -9.56 2.79
CA GLU A 93 -1.45 -8.26 3.22
C GLU A 93 -0.49 -7.66 2.19
N VAL A 94 0.37 -8.47 1.56
CA VAL A 94 1.20 -7.99 0.44
C VAL A 94 0.34 -7.53 -0.73
N LEU A 95 -0.74 -8.25 -1.04
CA LEU A 95 -1.69 -7.86 -2.08
C LEU A 95 -2.37 -6.51 -1.78
N GLU A 96 -2.66 -6.24 -0.50
CA GLU A 96 -3.20 -4.97 -0.04
C GLU A 96 -2.17 -3.85 -0.14
N LEU A 97 -0.92 -4.11 0.25
CA LEU A 97 0.17 -3.15 0.10
C LEU A 97 0.36 -2.79 -1.38
N ILE A 98 0.52 -3.76 -2.27
CA ILE A 98 0.73 -3.45 -3.70
C ILE A 98 -0.48 -2.76 -4.35
N SER A 99 -1.63 -2.73 -3.68
CA SER A 99 -2.81 -2.00 -4.16
C SER A 99 -2.74 -0.49 -3.92
N LEU A 100 -1.81 -0.01 -3.11
CA LEU A 100 -1.57 1.42 -2.89
C LEU A 100 -0.46 1.92 -3.83
N HIS A 101 -0.61 3.16 -4.27
CA HIS A 101 0.32 3.81 -5.21
C HIS A 101 1.62 4.24 -4.53
N GLY A 102 2.75 4.03 -5.22
CA GLY A 102 4.07 4.50 -4.79
C GLY A 102 4.86 3.54 -3.89
N ILE A 103 4.39 2.30 -3.73
CA ILE A 103 5.03 1.29 -2.89
C ILE A 103 6.14 0.57 -3.66
N LYS A 104 7.24 0.31 -2.95
CA LYS A 104 8.37 -0.49 -3.41
C LYS A 104 8.62 -1.57 -2.36
N ILE A 105 8.64 -2.82 -2.78
CA ILE A 105 8.94 -3.98 -1.95
C ILE A 105 10.15 -4.67 -2.55
N ASP A 106 11.15 -4.95 -1.72
CA ASP A 106 12.32 -5.75 -2.07
C ASP A 106 12.31 -6.97 -1.16
N ILE A 107 12.14 -8.14 -1.75
CA ILE A 107 12.06 -9.43 -1.03
C ILE A 107 13.30 -10.21 -1.41
N GLN A 108 14.10 -10.57 -0.40
CA GLN A 108 15.22 -11.48 -0.55
C GLN A 108 14.84 -12.84 0.04
N THR A 109 14.97 -13.90 -0.75
CA THR A 109 14.71 -15.27 -0.29
C THR A 109 15.99 -15.92 0.24
N ASN A 110 15.84 -17.03 0.97
CA ASN A 110 16.95 -17.83 1.49
C ASN A 110 17.85 -18.39 0.38
N GLU A 111 17.29 -18.61 -0.82
CA GLU A 111 17.99 -19.06 -2.03
C GLU A 111 18.67 -17.90 -2.79
N ASN A 112 18.83 -16.74 -2.14
CA ASN A 112 19.44 -15.54 -2.69
C ASN A 112 18.72 -14.97 -3.94
N VAL A 113 17.49 -15.44 -4.22
CA VAL A 113 16.63 -14.87 -5.24
C VAL A 113 16.07 -13.55 -4.71
N ARG A 114 16.13 -12.50 -5.55
CA ARG A 114 15.60 -11.18 -5.19
C ARG A 114 14.40 -10.83 -6.05
N VAL A 115 13.30 -10.44 -5.40
CA VAL A 115 12.06 -10.03 -6.04
C VAL A 115 11.77 -8.58 -5.70
N PHE A 116 11.80 -7.72 -6.71
CA PHE A 116 11.46 -6.32 -6.62
C PHE A 116 10.05 -6.07 -7.15
N ILE A 117 9.21 -5.43 -6.35
CA ILE A 117 7.84 -5.07 -6.72
C ILE A 117 7.70 -3.55 -6.59
N LYS A 118 7.22 -2.90 -7.64
CA LYS A 118 6.96 -1.45 -7.66
C LYS A 118 5.55 -1.18 -8.16
N THR A 119 4.78 -0.42 -7.40
CA THR A 119 3.44 0.01 -7.80
C THR A 119 3.49 1.33 -8.56
N ILE A 120 2.66 1.44 -9.61
CA ILE A 120 2.57 2.60 -10.52
C ILE A 120 1.10 3.00 -10.64
#